data_AF-A0A9D6LX95-F1
#
_entry.id   AF-A0A9D6LX95-F1
#
_cell.length_a   1.000
_cell.length_b   1.000
_cell.length_c   1.000
_cell.angle_alpha   90.00
_cell.angle_beta   90.00
_cell.angle_gamma   90.00
#
_symmetry.space_group_name_H-M   'P 1'
#
loop_
_entity.id
_entity.type
_entity.pdbx_description
1 polymer ?
#
loop_
_entity_poly.entity_id
_entity_poly.type
_entity_poly.pdbx_seq_one_letter_code
_entity_poly.pdbx_strand_id
1 'polypeptide(L)'
;MMRRWFSSADARALIFLALAPFIYYLPAALGLKTFFSYDIESLFYPIRFELAQRLAQGALPFWSSTMHGGFPLLAEGQVGALYPLNWILYRFFPIHVALAYSLLPHLALAGVGMFLFLRTQNFRAAASFIGALSFSFSGFFVAKMQHMTNLIAAGWMPWLFFAHTKFSHARDLRARRAWFAAMSGIAALMLLNGHPQIDFMAVTLFGLWVLFSSLTRADAAWRARVKEIGLTLGALTLGAGIAAAQLIPFVELFAYSVRGENYAAKEWASYSLDPARLIQIISPFALEGPFDPNIEFFGYAGLLTLAL
;
A
#
# COMPACT_ATOMS: atom_id res chain seq x y z
N MET A 1 19.97 19.80 12.78
CA MET A 1 19.17 20.69 13.65
C MET A 1 17.69 20.34 13.45
N MET A 2 17.07 19.56 14.35
CA MET A 2 15.65 19.14 14.20
C MET A 2 14.75 20.35 14.51
N ARG A 3 14.07 20.89 13.50
CA ARG A 3 12.95 21.83 13.72
C ARG A 3 11.95 21.22 14.71
N ARG A 4 11.33 22.03 15.57
CA ARG A 4 10.16 21.61 16.35
C ARG A 4 9.17 20.95 15.39
N TRP A 5 9.03 19.64 15.51
CA TRP A 5 8.01 18.88 14.78
C TRP A 5 6.65 19.37 15.29
N PHE A 6 5.70 19.56 14.37
CA PHE A 6 4.34 20.05 14.61
C PHE A 6 4.20 21.55 14.82
N SER A 7 4.33 22.30 13.72
CA SER A 7 3.71 23.62 13.61
C SER A 7 2.18 23.50 13.51
N SER A 8 1.44 24.58 13.77
CA SER A 8 -0.01 24.61 13.54
C SER A 8 -0.37 24.32 12.08
N ALA A 9 0.52 24.65 11.14
CA ALA A 9 0.35 24.30 9.72
C ALA A 9 0.47 22.79 9.47
N ASP A 10 1.40 22.11 10.16
CA ASP A 10 1.53 20.65 10.03
C ASP A 10 0.28 19.94 10.57
N ALA A 11 -0.26 20.41 11.70
CA ALA A 11 -1.49 19.85 12.28
C ALA A 11 -2.69 20.01 11.35
N ARG A 12 -2.89 21.21 10.77
CA ARG A 12 -3.97 21.46 9.80
C ARG A 12 -3.83 20.59 8.55
N ALA A 13 -2.63 20.45 8.03
CA ALA A 13 -2.36 19.59 6.87
C ALA A 13 -2.68 18.12 7.17
N LEU A 14 -2.27 17.61 8.32
CA LEU A 14 -2.55 16.23 8.74
C LEU A 14 -4.05 15.98 8.92
N ILE A 15 -4.77 16.90 9.57
CA ILE A 15 -6.23 16.80 9.72
C ILE A 15 -6.91 16.79 8.35
N PHE A 16 -6.51 17.70 7.45
CA PHE A 16 -7.07 17.73 6.11
C PHE A 16 -6.81 16.43 5.36
N LEU A 17 -5.57 15.94 5.32
CA LEU A 17 -5.21 14.71 4.61
C LEU A 17 -5.91 13.48 5.20
N ALA A 18 -6.14 13.46 6.51
CA ALA A 18 -6.89 12.39 7.17
C ALA A 18 -8.38 12.41 6.81
N LEU A 19 -8.98 13.59 6.63
CA LEU A 19 -10.42 13.74 6.36
C LEU A 19 -10.77 13.81 4.88
N ALA A 20 -9.83 14.23 4.01
CA ALA A 20 -10.08 14.49 2.60
C ALA A 20 -10.71 13.29 1.85
N PRO A 21 -10.25 12.03 2.03
CA PRO A 21 -10.89 10.88 1.38
C PRO A 21 -12.34 10.67 1.83
N PHE A 22 -12.63 10.88 3.12
CA PHE A 22 -13.97 10.75 3.66
C PHE A 22 -14.91 11.85 3.17
N ILE A 23 -14.40 13.08 3.05
CA ILE A 23 -15.17 14.22 2.53
C ILE A 23 -15.44 14.03 1.02
N TYR A 24 -14.42 13.63 0.26
CA TYR A 24 -14.56 13.43 -1.19
C TYR A 24 -15.52 12.28 -1.52
N TYR A 25 -15.46 11.19 -0.75
CA TYR A 25 -16.37 10.04 -0.87
C TYR A 25 -17.46 10.04 0.20
N LEU A 26 -18.03 11.21 0.51
CA LEU A 26 -18.98 11.38 1.62
C LEU A 26 -20.15 10.37 1.63
N PRO A 27 -20.81 10.05 0.48
CA PRO A 27 -21.86 9.03 0.48
C PRO A 27 -21.37 7.66 0.94
N ALA A 28 -20.13 7.28 0.60
CA ALA A 28 -19.53 6.03 1.05
C ALA A 28 -19.05 6.10 2.50
N ALA A 29 -18.51 7.24 2.92
CA ALA A 29 -18.12 7.48 4.32
C ALA A 29 -19.32 7.39 5.28
N LEU A 30 -20.50 7.85 4.85
CA LEU A 30 -21.76 7.77 5.58
C LEU A 30 -22.46 6.39 5.46
N GLY A 31 -21.88 5.45 4.71
CA GLY A 31 -22.47 4.12 4.48
C GLY A 31 -23.71 4.13 3.57
N LEU A 32 -23.97 5.24 2.87
CA LEU A 32 -25.12 5.37 1.95
C LEU A 32 -24.84 4.73 0.58
N LYS A 33 -23.56 4.61 0.21
CA LYS A 33 -23.08 3.96 -1.03
C LYS A 33 -21.82 3.15 -0.74
N THR A 34 -21.42 2.31 -1.68
CA THR A 34 -20.09 1.66 -1.66
C THR A 34 -19.48 1.70 -3.05
N PHE A 35 -18.18 1.48 -3.12
CA PHE A 35 -17.49 1.13 -4.35
C PHE A 35 -17.94 -0.27 -4.77
N PHE A 36 -18.41 -0.41 -6.00
CA PHE A 36 -18.93 -1.68 -6.52
C PHE A 36 -18.82 -1.68 -8.05
N SER A 37 -17.65 -2.07 -8.55
CA SER A 37 -17.34 -2.16 -9.98
C SER A 37 -16.14 -3.07 -10.20
N TYR A 38 -16.09 -3.76 -11.35
CA TYR A 38 -14.98 -4.64 -11.75
C TYR A 38 -14.64 -5.67 -10.66
N ASP A 39 -13.36 -5.77 -10.27
CA ASP A 39 -12.88 -6.73 -9.27
C ASP A 39 -13.53 -6.57 -7.91
N ILE A 40 -14.06 -5.40 -7.54
CA ILE A 40 -14.80 -5.28 -6.28
C ILE A 40 -16.06 -6.13 -6.33
N GLU A 41 -16.76 -6.12 -7.45
CA GLU A 41 -17.99 -6.91 -7.62
C GLU A 41 -17.69 -8.39 -7.80
N SER A 42 -16.77 -8.72 -8.71
CA SER A 42 -16.52 -10.11 -9.13
C SER A 42 -15.62 -10.90 -8.18
N LEU A 43 -14.71 -10.23 -7.47
CA LEU A 43 -13.70 -10.88 -6.61
C LEU A 43 -13.82 -10.45 -5.15
N PHE A 44 -13.68 -9.16 -4.83
CA PHE A 44 -13.56 -8.74 -3.43
C PHE A 44 -14.87 -8.88 -2.66
N TYR A 45 -16.01 -8.50 -3.23
CA TYR A 45 -17.29 -8.63 -2.54
C TYR A 45 -17.56 -10.07 -2.08
N PRO A 46 -17.52 -11.12 -2.93
CA PRO A 46 -17.80 -12.47 -2.47
C PRO A 46 -16.79 -12.99 -1.44
N ILE A 47 -15.48 -12.81 -1.65
CA ILE A 47 -14.47 -13.31 -0.70
C ILE A 47 -14.54 -12.58 0.66
N ARG A 48 -14.86 -11.27 0.64
CA ARG A 48 -15.00 -10.46 1.85
C ARG A 48 -16.32 -10.72 2.57
N PHE A 49 -17.37 -11.05 1.85
CA PHE A 49 -18.63 -11.49 2.42
C PHE A 49 -18.46 -12.82 3.16
N GLU A 50 -17.77 -13.81 2.56
CA GLU A 50 -17.47 -15.06 3.26
C GLU A 50 -16.57 -14.82 4.48
N LEU A 51 -15.56 -13.96 4.38
CA LEU A 51 -14.76 -13.54 5.54
C LEU A 51 -15.64 -12.99 6.67
N ALA A 52 -16.59 -12.09 6.36
CA ALA A 52 -17.50 -11.52 7.33
C ALA A 52 -18.36 -12.60 8.03
N GLN A 53 -18.88 -13.57 7.26
CA GLN A 53 -19.65 -14.69 7.80
C GLN A 53 -18.82 -15.57 8.75
N ARG A 54 -17.59 -15.90 8.37
CA ARG A 54 -16.68 -16.71 9.19
C ARG A 54 -16.29 -15.99 10.48
N LEU A 55 -15.94 -14.70 10.38
CA LEU A 55 -15.62 -13.89 11.56
C LEU A 55 -16.82 -13.74 12.50
N ALA A 56 -18.04 -13.64 11.98
CA ALA A 56 -19.26 -13.63 12.80
C ALA A 56 -19.41 -14.89 13.65
N GLN A 57 -18.92 -16.03 13.16
CA GLN A 57 -18.88 -17.33 13.86
C GLN A 57 -17.62 -17.52 14.73
N GLY A 58 -16.73 -16.52 14.80
CA GLY A 58 -15.46 -16.62 15.54
C GLY A 58 -14.42 -17.51 14.86
N ALA A 59 -14.54 -17.73 13.55
CA ALA A 59 -13.66 -18.58 12.77
C ALA A 59 -12.93 -17.79 11.66
N LEU A 60 -11.79 -18.31 11.22
CA LEU A 60 -11.08 -17.83 10.04
C LEU A 60 -11.52 -18.62 8.79
N PRO A 61 -11.49 -18.01 7.59
CA PRO A 61 -11.96 -18.63 6.35
C PRO A 61 -10.90 -19.60 5.77
N PHE A 62 -10.55 -20.67 6.48
CA PHE A 62 -9.55 -21.64 5.99
C PHE A 62 -9.96 -22.31 4.67
N TRP A 63 -11.25 -22.64 4.53
CA TRP A 63 -11.81 -23.31 3.36
C TRP A 63 -13.19 -22.76 3.01
N SER A 64 -13.41 -22.49 1.73
CA SER A 64 -14.71 -22.15 1.15
C SER A 64 -15.32 -23.37 0.48
N SER A 65 -16.57 -23.67 0.83
CA SER A 65 -17.34 -24.75 0.17
C SER A 65 -18.21 -24.24 -0.98
N THR A 66 -18.33 -22.91 -1.10
CA THR A 66 -19.22 -22.25 -2.07
C THR A 66 -18.49 -21.83 -3.34
N MET A 67 -17.16 -21.87 -3.36
CA MET A 67 -16.34 -21.54 -4.52
C MET A 67 -15.87 -22.82 -5.22
N HIS A 68 -16.30 -23.04 -6.47
CA HIS A 68 -15.77 -24.08 -7.37
C HIS A 68 -15.70 -25.51 -6.78
N GLY A 69 -16.62 -25.87 -5.88
CA GLY A 69 -16.62 -27.19 -5.20
C GLY A 69 -15.64 -27.33 -4.04
N GLY A 70 -14.92 -26.25 -3.68
CA GLY A 70 -13.93 -26.23 -2.63
C GLY A 70 -12.76 -25.30 -2.97
N PHE A 71 -12.42 -24.37 -2.09
CA PHE A 71 -11.31 -23.44 -2.31
C PHE A 71 -10.61 -23.04 -1.00
N PRO A 72 -9.26 -23.09 -0.92
CA PRO A 72 -8.51 -22.71 0.28
C PRO A 72 -8.45 -21.18 0.44
N LEU A 73 -9.54 -20.59 0.91
CA LEU A 73 -9.76 -19.13 0.89
C LEU A 73 -8.71 -18.35 1.70
N LEU A 74 -8.28 -18.84 2.87
CA LEU A 74 -7.21 -18.18 3.64
C LEU A 74 -5.89 -18.17 2.88
N ALA A 75 -5.58 -19.25 2.15
CA ALA A 75 -4.34 -19.37 1.38
C ALA A 75 -4.30 -18.42 0.17
N GLU A 76 -5.45 -18.06 -0.40
CA GLU A 76 -5.55 -17.14 -1.55
C GLU A 76 -4.89 -15.78 -1.29
N GLY A 77 -4.93 -15.31 -0.04
CA GLY A 77 -4.18 -14.13 0.41
C GLY A 77 -4.90 -12.80 0.20
N GLN A 78 -5.53 -12.55 -0.95
CA GLN A 78 -6.21 -11.28 -1.24
C GLN A 78 -7.52 -11.11 -0.45
N VAL A 79 -8.08 -12.19 0.08
CA VAL A 79 -9.11 -12.12 1.12
C VAL A 79 -8.63 -11.37 2.37
N GLY A 80 -7.32 -11.23 2.59
CA GLY A 80 -6.73 -10.48 3.70
C GLY A 80 -7.20 -10.98 5.07
N ALA A 81 -7.39 -12.29 5.20
CA ALA A 81 -8.01 -12.91 6.37
C ALA A 81 -7.22 -12.68 7.66
N LEU A 82 -5.89 -12.50 7.57
CA LEU A 82 -5.01 -12.22 8.70
C LEU A 82 -4.62 -10.74 8.82
N TYR A 83 -5.19 -9.85 7.99
CA TYR A 83 -4.97 -8.42 8.10
C TYR A 83 -5.86 -7.81 9.21
N PRO A 84 -5.31 -7.25 10.30
CA PRO A 84 -6.06 -6.95 11.53
C PRO A 84 -7.24 -6.01 11.36
N LEU A 85 -7.13 -5.01 10.48
CA LEU A 85 -8.22 -4.06 10.25
C LEU A 85 -9.45 -4.76 9.64
N ASN A 86 -9.25 -5.82 8.86
CA ASN A 86 -10.36 -6.59 8.31
C ASN A 86 -11.16 -7.30 9.40
N TRP A 87 -10.52 -7.71 10.50
CA TRP A 87 -11.23 -8.33 11.61
C TRP A 87 -12.22 -7.36 12.25
N ILE A 88 -11.85 -6.09 12.34
CA ILE A 88 -12.74 -5.05 12.89
C ILE A 88 -13.83 -4.73 11.87
N LEU A 89 -13.44 -4.43 10.63
CA LEU A 89 -14.36 -3.97 9.60
C LEU A 89 -15.41 -5.02 9.25
N TYR A 90 -15.00 -6.24 8.92
CA TYR A 90 -15.90 -7.29 8.43
C TYR A 90 -16.62 -8.05 9.56
N ARG A 91 -16.22 -7.87 10.83
CA ARG A 91 -16.96 -8.42 11.98
C ARG A 91 -18.10 -7.55 12.45
N PHE A 92 -17.93 -6.23 12.39
CA PHE A 92 -18.81 -5.27 13.08
C PHE A 92 -19.60 -4.35 12.14
N PHE A 93 -19.23 -4.24 10.87
CA PHE A 93 -19.92 -3.38 9.91
C PHE A 93 -20.65 -4.20 8.85
N PRO A 94 -21.77 -3.69 8.30
CA PRO A 94 -22.36 -4.25 7.08
C PRO A 94 -21.34 -4.29 5.95
N ILE A 95 -21.42 -5.30 5.08
CA ILE A 95 -20.41 -5.57 4.04
C ILE A 95 -20.10 -4.35 3.16
N HIS A 96 -21.10 -3.59 2.74
CA HIS A 96 -20.92 -2.39 1.91
C HIS A 96 -20.15 -1.28 2.64
N VAL A 97 -20.37 -1.11 3.95
CA VAL A 97 -19.62 -0.15 4.77
C VAL A 97 -18.19 -0.65 5.00
N ALA A 98 -18.03 -1.95 5.29
CA ALA A 98 -16.72 -2.57 5.50
C ALA A 98 -15.82 -2.46 4.25
N LEU A 99 -16.39 -2.61 3.05
CA LEU A 99 -15.68 -2.43 1.78
C LEU A 99 -15.19 -0.99 1.62
N ALA A 100 -16.07 0.01 1.80
CA ALA A 100 -15.68 1.42 1.75
C ALA A 100 -14.62 1.77 2.80
N TYR A 101 -14.78 1.27 4.03
CA TYR A 101 -13.85 1.53 5.14
C TYR A 101 -12.55 0.72 5.03
N SER A 102 -12.46 -0.21 4.10
CA SER A 102 -11.20 -0.85 3.73
C SER A 102 -10.39 0.01 2.74
N LEU A 103 -10.99 1.04 2.13
CA LEU A 103 -10.34 1.90 1.14
C LEU A 103 -10.06 3.31 1.69
N LEU A 104 -11.06 3.97 2.27
CA LEU A 104 -10.96 5.37 2.69
C LEU A 104 -9.88 5.61 3.76
N PRO A 105 -9.76 4.79 4.82
CA PRO A 105 -8.67 4.95 5.78
C PRO A 105 -7.30 4.74 5.17
N HIS A 106 -7.14 3.88 4.16
CA HIS A 106 -5.86 3.64 3.52
C HIS A 106 -5.46 4.74 2.53
N LEU A 107 -6.43 5.41 1.90
CA LEU A 107 -6.18 6.67 1.19
C LEU A 107 -5.70 7.76 2.14
N ALA A 108 -6.34 7.88 3.31
CA ALA A 108 -5.93 8.81 4.35
C ALA A 108 -4.53 8.47 4.87
N LEU A 109 -4.27 7.17 5.09
CA LEU A 109 -2.98 6.63 5.48
C LEU A 109 -1.89 6.98 4.45
N ALA A 110 -2.18 6.83 3.16
CA ALA A 110 -1.26 7.20 2.08
C ALA A 110 -0.86 8.68 2.15
N GLY A 111 -1.85 9.57 2.26
CA GLY A 111 -1.63 11.02 2.33
C GLY A 111 -0.87 11.43 3.58
N VAL A 112 -1.31 10.97 4.75
CA VAL A 112 -0.67 11.27 6.04
C VAL A 112 0.78 10.76 6.07
N GLY A 113 1.00 9.51 5.65
CA GLY A 113 2.34 8.93 5.61
C GLY A 113 3.28 9.70 4.69
N MET A 114 2.81 10.05 3.49
CA MET A 114 3.60 10.82 2.52
C MET A 114 3.92 12.22 3.05
N PHE A 115 2.96 12.89 3.68
CA PHE A 115 3.22 14.19 4.31
C PHE A 115 4.32 14.07 5.36
N LEU A 116 4.20 13.11 6.28
CA LEU A 116 5.16 12.90 7.36
C LEU A 116 6.56 12.54 6.82
N PHE A 117 6.64 11.69 5.80
CA PHE A 117 7.89 11.40 5.11
C PHE A 117 8.51 12.64 4.47
N LEU A 118 7.74 13.44 3.72
CA LEU A 118 8.25 14.69 3.16
C LEU A 118 8.68 15.69 4.24
N ARG A 119 8.05 15.67 5.43
CA ARG A 119 8.53 16.45 6.58
C ARG A 119 9.89 15.96 7.09
N THR A 120 10.20 14.65 7.03
CA THR A 120 11.54 14.16 7.41
C THR A 120 12.62 14.61 6.42
N GLN A 121 12.25 14.89 5.17
CA GLN A 121 13.16 15.39 4.13
C GLN A 121 13.36 16.92 4.15
N ASN A 122 12.93 17.60 5.22
CA ASN A 122 13.09 19.06 5.41
C ASN A 122 12.34 19.97 4.42
N PHE A 123 11.36 19.45 3.67
CA PHE A 123 10.47 20.29 2.84
C PHE A 123 9.68 21.31 3.71
N ARG A 124 9.00 22.28 3.11
CA ARG A 124 8.06 23.17 3.84
C ARG A 124 6.70 22.47 3.95
N ALA A 125 5.91 22.81 4.98
CA ALA A 125 4.58 22.22 5.19
C ALA A 125 3.68 22.30 3.93
N ALA A 126 3.68 23.44 3.23
CA ALA A 126 2.92 23.61 1.98
C ALA A 126 3.37 22.64 0.87
N ALA A 127 4.69 22.50 0.65
CA ALA A 127 5.22 21.58 -0.35
C ALA A 127 4.95 20.11 0.01
N SER A 128 5.10 19.76 1.30
CA SER A 128 4.76 18.42 1.80
C SER A 128 3.26 18.12 1.67
N PHE A 129 2.41 19.11 1.88
CA PHE A 129 0.96 18.97 1.72
C PHE A 129 0.58 18.73 0.27
N ILE A 130 1.11 19.53 -0.67
CA ILE A 130 0.87 19.34 -2.10
C ILE A 130 1.36 17.95 -2.54
N GLY A 131 2.59 17.57 -2.18
CA GLY A 131 3.12 16.25 -2.54
C GLY A 131 2.31 15.07 -1.96
N ALA A 132 1.82 15.21 -0.71
CA ALA A 132 0.96 14.21 -0.08
C ALA A 132 -0.41 14.09 -0.75
N LEU A 133 -1.02 15.21 -1.12
CA LEU A 133 -2.29 15.24 -1.83
C LEU A 133 -2.14 14.66 -3.24
N SER A 134 -1.10 15.07 -3.98
CA SER A 134 -0.77 14.52 -5.29
C SER A 134 -0.51 13.02 -5.25
N PHE A 135 0.12 12.50 -4.19
CA PHE A 135 0.34 11.06 -4.03
C PHE A 135 -0.97 10.32 -3.76
N SER A 136 -1.71 10.71 -2.71
CA SER A 136 -2.92 10.00 -2.26
C SER A 136 -4.12 10.10 -3.20
N PHE A 137 -4.18 11.13 -4.04
CA PHE A 137 -5.19 11.30 -5.10
C PHE A 137 -4.59 11.14 -6.51
N SER A 138 -3.44 10.48 -6.62
CA SER A 138 -2.85 10.19 -7.94
C SER A 138 -3.74 9.26 -8.76
N GLY A 139 -3.54 9.27 -10.09
CA GLY A 139 -4.22 8.35 -11.00
C GLY A 139 -4.07 6.88 -10.62
N PHE A 140 -2.94 6.48 -10.01
CA PHE A 140 -2.76 5.14 -9.47
C PHE A 140 -3.81 4.81 -8.40
N PHE A 141 -3.96 5.65 -7.37
CA PHE A 141 -4.91 5.38 -6.28
C PHE A 141 -6.36 5.39 -6.77
N VAL A 142 -6.69 6.29 -7.69
CA VAL A 142 -8.02 6.34 -8.32
C VAL A 142 -8.28 5.08 -9.15
N ALA A 143 -7.36 4.71 -10.06
CA ALA A 143 -7.51 3.54 -10.92
C ALA A 143 -7.48 2.22 -10.14
N LYS A 144 -6.72 2.16 -9.03
CA LYS A 144 -6.61 0.99 -8.16
C LYS A 144 -7.65 0.94 -7.05
N MET A 145 -8.61 1.86 -6.99
CA MET A 145 -9.77 1.70 -6.09
C MET A 145 -10.47 0.36 -6.27
N GLN A 146 -10.57 -0.13 -7.51
CA GLN A 146 -11.16 -1.43 -7.81
C GLN A 146 -10.30 -2.63 -7.33
N HIS A 147 -8.99 -2.42 -7.13
CA HIS A 147 -8.04 -3.43 -6.66
C HIS A 147 -7.70 -3.16 -5.19
N MET A 148 -8.59 -3.57 -4.29
CA MET A 148 -8.55 -3.15 -2.88
C MET A 148 -7.20 -3.42 -2.22
N THR A 149 -6.61 -4.58 -2.48
CA THR A 149 -5.34 -4.98 -1.89
C THR A 149 -4.17 -4.13 -2.39
N ASN A 150 -4.20 -3.69 -3.65
CA ASN A 150 -3.16 -2.84 -4.24
C ASN A 150 -3.16 -1.46 -3.56
N LEU A 151 -4.35 -0.89 -3.38
CA LEU A 151 -4.55 0.39 -2.71
C LEU A 151 -4.06 0.33 -1.26
N ILE A 152 -4.44 -0.73 -0.53
CA ILE A 152 -4.04 -0.93 0.87
C ILE A 152 -2.51 -1.02 0.99
N ALA A 153 -1.86 -1.85 0.17
CA ALA A 153 -0.40 -2.01 0.17
C ALA A 153 0.32 -0.70 -0.16
N ALA A 154 -0.12 0.01 -1.20
CA ALA A 154 0.44 1.30 -1.58
C ALA A 154 0.23 2.37 -0.50
N GLY A 155 -0.86 2.32 0.26
CA GLY A 155 -1.13 3.25 1.36
C GLY A 155 -0.16 3.13 2.54
N TRP A 156 0.38 1.93 2.78
CA TRP A 156 1.41 1.70 3.80
C TRP A 156 2.81 2.14 3.37
N MET A 157 3.08 2.17 2.06
CA MET A 157 4.42 2.44 1.52
C MET A 157 5.08 3.68 2.14
N PRO A 158 4.47 4.88 2.21
CA PRO A 158 5.14 6.07 2.75
C PRO A 158 5.52 5.95 4.23
N TRP A 159 4.78 5.15 4.99
CA TRP A 159 5.07 4.91 6.42
C TRP A 159 6.36 4.14 6.61
N LEU A 160 6.72 3.25 5.69
CA LEU A 160 7.98 2.52 5.73
C LEU A 160 9.17 3.48 5.59
N PHE A 161 9.08 4.45 4.67
CA PHE A 161 10.09 5.50 4.47
C PHE A 161 10.18 6.46 5.66
N PHE A 162 9.02 6.85 6.20
CA PHE A 162 8.94 7.67 7.40
C PHE A 162 9.59 6.97 8.60
N ALA A 163 9.20 5.72 8.88
CA ALA A 163 9.70 4.93 9.99
C ALA A 163 11.21 4.67 9.86
N HIS A 164 11.71 4.36 8.66
CA HIS A 164 13.15 4.25 8.40
C HIS A 164 13.90 5.54 8.71
N THR A 165 13.39 6.69 8.26
CA THR A 165 14.06 7.97 8.52
C THR A 165 14.10 8.28 10.01
N LYS A 166 13.05 7.93 10.75
CA LYS A 166 13.03 8.06 12.21
C LYS A 166 13.96 7.07 12.91
N PHE A 167 14.04 5.84 12.43
CA PHE A 167 14.98 4.82 12.89
C PHE A 167 16.44 5.27 12.70
N SER A 168 16.78 5.80 11.52
CA SER A 168 18.15 6.18 11.16
C SER A 168 18.67 7.44 11.87
N HIS A 169 17.76 8.27 12.37
CA HIS A 169 18.04 9.48 13.15
C HIS A 169 17.76 9.31 14.65
N ALA A 170 17.37 8.12 15.10
CA ALA A 170 17.12 7.84 16.51
C ALA A 170 18.42 7.99 17.32
N ARG A 171 18.37 8.80 18.38
CA ARG A 171 19.55 9.11 19.23
C ARG A 171 19.73 8.13 20.37
N ASP A 172 18.64 7.49 20.79
CA ASP A 172 18.63 6.52 21.88
C ASP A 172 18.13 5.15 21.42
N LEU A 173 18.48 4.12 22.19
CA LEU A 173 18.16 2.74 21.86
C LEU A 173 16.65 2.45 21.92
N ARG A 174 15.90 3.13 22.79
CA ARG A 174 14.46 2.91 22.94
C ARG A 174 13.72 3.38 21.70
N ALA A 175 13.99 4.61 21.24
CA ALA A 175 13.46 5.14 20.00
C ALA A 175 13.86 4.27 18.80
N ARG A 176 15.11 3.82 18.74
CA ARG A 176 15.58 2.95 17.67
C ARG A 176 14.84 1.60 17.64
N ARG A 177 14.63 0.97 18.80
CA ARG A 177 13.84 -0.27 18.92
C ARG A 177 12.37 -0.07 18.54
N ALA A 178 11.79 1.05 18.96
CA ALA A 178 10.40 1.39 18.62
C ALA A 178 10.21 1.55 17.11
N TRP A 179 11.11 2.27 16.43
CA TRP A 179 11.02 2.44 14.97
C TRP A 179 11.40 1.17 14.19
N PHE A 180 12.30 0.34 14.71
CA PHE A 180 12.53 -1.00 14.17
C PHE A 180 11.25 -1.84 14.22
N ALA A 181 10.59 -1.89 15.38
CA ALA A 181 9.33 -2.62 15.55
C ALA A 181 8.22 -2.04 14.66
N ALA A 182 8.13 -0.72 14.53
CA ALA A 182 7.19 -0.06 13.63
C ALA A 182 7.43 -0.46 12.16
N MET A 183 8.69 -0.46 11.70
CA MET A 183 9.04 -0.91 10.35
C MET A 183 8.65 -2.38 10.12
N SER A 184 8.94 -3.27 11.08
CA SER A 184 8.54 -4.67 10.99
C SER A 184 7.02 -4.83 10.96
N GLY A 185 6.29 -4.07 11.78
CA GLY A 185 4.82 -4.07 11.77
C GLY A 185 4.23 -3.57 10.46
N ILE A 186 4.78 -2.48 9.89
CA ILE A 186 4.35 -1.95 8.59
C ILE A 186 4.60 -2.99 7.48
N ALA A 187 5.78 -3.60 7.46
CA ALA A 187 6.10 -4.66 6.49
C ALA A 187 5.16 -5.86 6.63
N ALA A 188 4.85 -6.28 7.86
CA ALA A 188 3.86 -7.33 8.11
C ALA A 188 2.47 -6.93 7.60
N LEU A 189 2.01 -5.71 7.88
CA LEU A 189 0.70 -5.22 7.45
C LEU A 189 0.55 -5.13 5.92
N MET A 190 1.63 -4.80 5.21
CA MET A 190 1.67 -4.85 3.75
C MET A 190 1.46 -6.29 3.25
N LEU A 191 2.28 -7.22 3.76
CA LEU A 191 2.28 -8.64 3.34
C LEU A 191 1.00 -9.38 3.71
N LEU A 192 0.38 -9.08 4.87
CA LEU A 192 -0.86 -9.71 5.34
C LEU A 192 -2.09 -9.37 4.50
N ASN A 193 -2.00 -8.35 3.65
CA ASN A 193 -3.07 -7.92 2.77
C ASN A 193 -2.99 -8.59 1.38
N GLY A 194 -1.96 -9.41 1.12
CA GLY A 194 -2.01 -10.45 0.10
C GLY A 194 -1.80 -10.01 -1.35
N HIS A 195 -1.05 -8.93 -1.60
CA HIS A 195 -0.75 -8.51 -2.98
C HIS A 195 0.75 -8.38 -3.25
N PRO A 196 1.43 -9.51 -3.56
CA PRO A 196 2.90 -9.58 -3.65
C PRO A 196 3.54 -8.61 -4.64
N GLN A 197 2.86 -8.27 -5.74
CA GLN A 197 3.42 -7.40 -6.77
C GLN A 197 3.65 -5.97 -6.28
N ILE A 198 2.63 -5.36 -5.64
CA ILE A 198 2.75 -4.00 -5.09
C ILE A 198 3.70 -3.99 -3.90
N ASP A 199 3.68 -5.02 -3.07
CA ASP A 199 4.62 -5.17 -1.95
C ASP A 199 6.07 -5.23 -2.45
N PHE A 200 6.34 -6.02 -3.49
CA PHE A 200 7.66 -6.11 -4.12
C PHE A 200 8.12 -4.77 -4.69
N MET A 201 7.24 -4.08 -5.45
CA MET A 201 7.56 -2.76 -6.00
C MET A 201 7.85 -1.73 -4.90
N ALA A 202 7.05 -1.73 -3.83
CA ALA A 202 7.22 -0.84 -2.68
C ALA A 202 8.52 -1.09 -1.92
N VAL A 203 8.83 -2.36 -1.63
CA VAL A 203 10.07 -2.75 -0.94
C VAL A 203 11.29 -2.48 -1.81
N THR A 204 11.19 -2.67 -3.13
CA THR A 204 12.27 -2.35 -4.07
C THR A 204 12.57 -0.85 -4.08
N LEU A 205 11.54 0.00 -4.24
CA LEU A 205 11.70 1.45 -4.19
C LEU A 205 12.24 1.91 -2.82
N PHE A 206 11.75 1.31 -1.74
CA PHE A 206 12.26 1.55 -0.40
C PHE A 206 13.73 1.16 -0.25
N GLY A 207 14.13 -0.01 -0.77
CA GLY A 207 15.52 -0.47 -0.77
C GLY A 207 16.45 0.49 -1.50
N LEU A 208 16.05 0.94 -2.71
CA LEU A 208 16.79 1.95 -3.47
C LEU A 208 16.92 3.27 -2.69
N TRP A 209 15.86 3.70 -2.03
CA TRP A 209 15.89 4.88 -1.17
C TRP A 209 16.82 4.71 0.05
N VAL A 210 16.80 3.56 0.71
CA VAL A 210 17.69 3.25 1.84
C VAL A 210 19.15 3.27 1.41
N LEU A 211 19.46 2.69 0.24
CA LEU A 211 20.79 2.73 -0.34
C LEU A 211 21.20 4.18 -0.66
N PHE A 212 20.36 4.92 -1.38
CA PHE A 212 20.62 6.32 -1.74
C PHE A 212 20.84 7.21 -0.51
N SER A 213 19.94 7.13 0.48
CA SER A 213 20.02 7.92 1.72
C SER A 213 21.20 7.52 2.60
N SER A 214 21.62 6.24 2.59
CA SER A 214 22.82 5.79 3.30
C SER A 214 24.11 6.27 2.64
N LEU A 215 24.16 6.32 1.30
CA LEU A 215 25.33 6.73 0.53
C LEU A 215 25.55 8.24 0.54
N THR A 216 24.48 9.03 0.55
CA THR A 216 24.54 10.51 0.53
C THR A 216 24.77 11.14 1.90
N ARG A 217 24.74 10.35 2.99
CA ARG A 217 25.08 10.84 4.34
C ARG A 217 26.59 11.00 4.48
N ALA A 218 27.05 12.24 4.34
CA ALA A 218 28.46 12.64 4.43
C ALA A 218 29.13 12.20 5.74
N ASP A 219 28.43 12.31 6.87
CA ASP A 219 29.01 12.11 8.21
C ASP A 219 28.99 10.66 8.73
N ALA A 220 28.49 9.70 7.92
CA ALA A 220 28.32 8.32 8.37
C ALA A 220 29.51 7.43 7.98
N ALA A 221 30.21 6.87 8.97
CA ALA A 221 31.23 5.85 8.74
C ALA A 221 30.64 4.61 8.05
N TRP A 222 31.42 3.94 7.18
CA TRP A 222 30.99 2.75 6.44
C TRP A 222 30.33 1.67 7.33
N ARG A 223 30.92 1.39 8.51
CA ARG A 223 30.37 0.43 9.48
C ARG A 223 28.96 0.80 9.97
N ALA A 224 28.69 2.09 10.15
CA ALA A 224 27.37 2.56 10.54
C ALA A 224 26.34 2.37 9.42
N ARG A 225 26.75 2.60 8.15
CA ARG A 225 25.92 2.37 6.95
C ARG A 225 25.54 0.88 6.81
N VAL A 226 26.52 -0.02 6.88
CA VAL A 226 26.27 -1.47 6.81
C VAL A 226 25.35 -1.93 7.94
N LYS A 227 25.55 -1.42 9.16
CA LYS A 227 24.69 -1.74 10.31
C LYS A 227 23.26 -1.23 10.11
N GLU A 228 23.08 -0.03 9.56
CA GLU A 228 21.76 0.52 9.25
C GLU A 228 21.03 -0.33 8.21
N ILE A 229 21.68 -0.64 7.09
CA ILE A 229 21.13 -1.51 6.05
C ILE A 229 20.79 -2.89 6.61
N GLY A 230 21.70 -3.51 7.36
CA GLY A 230 21.49 -4.83 7.97
C GLY A 230 20.32 -4.86 8.96
N LEU A 231 20.14 -3.80 9.74
CA LEU A 231 18.99 -3.68 10.65
C LEU A 231 17.69 -3.38 9.90
N THR A 232 17.73 -2.60 8.83
CA THR A 232 16.58 -2.39 7.95
C THR A 232 16.14 -3.71 7.31
N LEU A 233 17.07 -4.50 6.78
CA LEU A 233 16.80 -5.85 6.27
C LEU A 233 16.24 -6.73 7.39
N GLY A 234 16.85 -6.73 8.57
CA GLY A 234 16.34 -7.47 9.73
C GLY A 234 14.91 -7.09 10.12
N ALA A 235 14.53 -5.81 10.00
CA ALA A 235 13.17 -5.36 10.26
C ALA A 235 12.17 -5.90 9.21
N LEU A 236 12.54 -5.87 7.94
CA LEU A 236 11.73 -6.43 6.84
C LEU A 236 11.58 -7.95 6.97
N THR A 237 12.67 -8.66 7.28
CA THR A 237 12.65 -10.11 7.55
C THR A 237 11.76 -10.45 8.74
N LEU A 238 11.84 -9.68 9.83
CA LEU A 238 10.93 -9.88 10.96
C LEU A 238 9.47 -9.63 10.57
N GLY A 239 9.20 -8.61 9.75
CA GLY A 239 7.85 -8.36 9.21
C GLY A 239 7.32 -9.52 8.38
N ALA A 240 8.14 -10.09 7.50
CA ALA A 240 7.81 -11.30 6.75
C ALA A 240 7.59 -12.51 7.66
N GLY A 241 8.40 -12.64 8.72
CA GLY A 241 8.22 -13.67 9.76
C GLY A 241 6.88 -13.54 10.51
N ILE A 242 6.47 -12.31 10.84
CA ILE A 242 5.14 -12.05 11.44
C ILE A 242 4.03 -12.41 10.45
N ALA A 243 4.20 -12.10 9.17
CA ALA A 243 3.25 -12.44 8.11
C ALA A 243 3.34 -13.92 7.65
N ALA A 244 4.21 -14.74 8.24
CA ALA A 244 4.44 -16.11 7.78
C ALA A 244 3.17 -16.98 7.82
N ALA A 245 2.28 -16.75 8.80
CA ALA A 245 0.99 -17.43 8.89
C ALA A 245 0.09 -17.21 7.67
N GLN A 246 0.30 -16.13 6.91
CA GLN A 246 -0.37 -15.86 5.63
C GLN A 246 0.50 -16.29 4.44
N LEU A 247 1.82 -16.02 4.50
CA LEU A 247 2.72 -16.27 3.36
C LEU A 247 2.95 -17.75 3.08
N ILE A 248 3.05 -18.59 4.12
CA ILE A 248 3.25 -20.04 3.96
C ILE A 248 2.10 -20.68 3.17
N PRO A 249 0.82 -20.56 3.60
CA PRO A 249 -0.28 -21.16 2.84
C PRO A 249 -0.45 -20.52 1.45
N PHE A 250 -0.12 -19.23 1.30
CA PHE A 250 -0.09 -18.58 0.00
C PHE A 250 0.92 -19.22 -0.97
N VAL A 251 2.15 -19.46 -0.51
CA VAL A 251 3.19 -20.12 -1.33
C VAL A 251 2.81 -21.56 -1.66
N GLU A 252 2.19 -22.28 -0.72
CA GLU A 252 1.65 -23.61 -0.95
C GLU A 252 0.60 -23.60 -2.07
N LEU A 253 -0.40 -22.72 -1.99
CA LEU A 253 -1.43 -22.60 -3.02
C LEU A 253 -0.86 -22.12 -4.36
N PHE A 254 0.13 -21.22 -4.34
CA PHE A 254 0.78 -20.72 -5.54
C PHE A 254 1.38 -21.85 -6.38
N ALA A 255 1.97 -22.87 -5.74
CA ALA A 255 2.53 -24.03 -6.41
C ALA A 255 1.49 -24.91 -7.15
N TYR A 256 0.22 -24.83 -6.75
CA TYR A 256 -0.90 -25.51 -7.41
C TYR A 256 -1.69 -24.62 -8.38
N SER A 257 -1.25 -23.37 -8.56
CA SER A 257 -1.92 -22.42 -9.45
C SER A 257 -1.30 -22.41 -10.83
N VAL A 258 -2.05 -21.93 -11.83
CA VAL A 258 -1.52 -21.63 -13.18
C VAL A 258 -0.32 -20.67 -13.16
N ARG A 259 -0.13 -19.94 -12.05
CA ARG A 259 1.00 -19.02 -11.88
C ARG A 259 2.29 -19.71 -11.43
N GLY A 260 2.19 -20.94 -10.91
CA GLY A 260 3.33 -21.81 -10.60
C GLY A 260 3.88 -22.55 -11.82
N GLU A 261 3.17 -22.52 -12.95
CA GLU A 261 3.62 -23.11 -14.22
C GLU A 261 4.60 -22.17 -14.96
N ASN A 262 5.47 -22.76 -15.81
CA ASN A 262 6.42 -21.99 -16.60
C ASN A 262 5.69 -21.26 -17.74
N TYR A 263 5.39 -19.99 -17.54
CA TYR A 263 4.88 -19.11 -18.60
C TYR A 263 5.88 -18.93 -19.74
N ALA A 264 5.37 -18.86 -20.98
CA ALA A 264 6.17 -18.46 -22.13
C ALA A 264 6.63 -17.01 -22.00
N ALA A 265 7.80 -16.64 -22.52
CA ALA A 265 8.35 -15.28 -22.41
C ALA A 265 7.39 -14.16 -22.88
N LYS A 266 6.46 -14.49 -23.80
CA LYS A 266 5.42 -13.57 -24.29
C LYS A 266 4.37 -13.22 -23.21
N GLU A 267 4.04 -14.16 -22.33
CA GLU A 267 3.11 -13.95 -21.23
C GLU A 267 3.76 -13.10 -20.12
N TRP A 268 5.07 -13.27 -19.89
CA TRP A 268 5.86 -12.40 -19.01
C TRP A 268 5.91 -10.95 -19.49
N ALA A 269 6.01 -10.74 -20.80
CA ALA A 269 6.04 -9.40 -21.41
C ALA A 269 4.63 -8.79 -21.55
N SER A 270 3.57 -9.52 -21.22
CA SER A 270 2.19 -9.00 -21.34
C SER A 270 2.00 -7.83 -20.38
N TYR A 271 1.30 -6.79 -20.84
CA TYR A 271 1.08 -5.54 -20.10
C TYR A 271 2.37 -4.78 -19.69
N SER A 272 3.53 -5.12 -20.27
CA SER A 272 4.76 -4.37 -20.05
C SER A 272 4.68 -2.97 -20.67
N LEU A 273 5.29 -2.01 -20.00
CA LEU A 273 5.39 -0.63 -20.49
C LEU A 273 6.26 -0.61 -21.76
N ASP A 274 5.65 -0.22 -22.89
CA ASP A 274 6.40 0.19 -24.07
C ASP A 274 7.19 1.48 -23.74
N PRO A 275 8.54 1.51 -23.86
CA PRO A 275 9.34 2.70 -23.60
C PRO A 275 8.88 3.94 -24.38
N ALA A 276 8.31 3.77 -25.58
CA ALA A 276 7.76 4.89 -26.35
C ALA A 276 6.63 5.61 -25.59
N ARG A 277 5.87 4.90 -24.76
CA ARG A 277 4.75 5.45 -23.98
C ARG A 277 5.18 6.23 -22.75
N LEU A 278 6.48 6.28 -22.42
CA LEU A 278 6.99 7.21 -21.39
C LEU A 278 6.66 8.67 -21.72
N ILE A 279 6.50 9.01 -23.00
CA ILE A 279 6.07 10.35 -23.41
C ILE A 279 4.66 10.71 -22.90
N GLN A 280 3.83 9.70 -22.59
CA GLN A 280 2.48 9.89 -22.06
C GLN A 280 2.46 10.42 -20.61
N ILE A 281 3.60 10.35 -19.91
CA ILE A 281 3.79 11.01 -18.61
C ILE A 281 3.72 12.54 -18.75
N ILE A 282 4.12 13.08 -19.91
CA ILE A 282 4.15 14.51 -20.24
C ILE A 282 2.93 14.93 -21.07
N SER A 283 2.40 14.05 -21.93
CA SER A 283 1.18 14.32 -22.68
C SER A 283 0.37 13.04 -22.87
N PRO A 284 -0.78 12.88 -22.18
CA PRO A 284 -1.53 11.62 -22.15
C PRO A 284 -2.06 11.19 -23.54
N PHE A 285 -2.07 12.11 -24.51
CA PHE A 285 -2.54 11.88 -25.88
C PHE A 285 -1.42 11.93 -26.93
N ALA A 286 -0.15 11.84 -26.53
CA ALA A 286 0.99 11.91 -27.48
C ALA A 286 1.14 10.70 -28.42
N LEU A 287 0.49 9.57 -28.11
CA LEU A 287 0.39 8.39 -28.97
C LEU A 287 -1.10 8.02 -29.12
N GLU A 288 -1.42 6.94 -29.86
CA GLU A 288 -2.78 6.38 -29.91
C GLU A 288 -3.35 6.35 -28.49
N GLY A 289 -4.54 6.94 -28.35
CA GLY A 289 -5.05 7.53 -27.11
C GLY A 289 -4.97 6.59 -25.89
N PRO A 290 -5.15 7.13 -24.69
CA PRO A 290 -4.80 6.45 -23.44
C PRO A 290 -5.62 5.18 -23.13
N PHE A 291 -6.54 4.78 -24.01
CA PHE A 291 -7.51 3.70 -23.83
C PHE A 291 -7.09 2.35 -24.42
N ASP A 292 -5.80 2.09 -24.62
CA ASP A 292 -5.34 0.74 -24.96
C ASP A 292 -5.59 -0.18 -23.75
N PRO A 293 -6.52 -1.15 -23.83
CA PRO A 293 -6.88 -2.00 -22.70
C PRO A 293 -5.73 -2.95 -22.30
N ASN A 294 -4.70 -3.07 -23.13
CA ASN A 294 -3.53 -3.90 -22.87
C ASN A 294 -2.45 -3.17 -22.06
N ILE A 295 -2.74 -1.95 -21.58
CA ILE A 295 -1.75 -1.10 -20.94
C ILE A 295 -2.33 -0.52 -19.66
N GLU A 296 -1.59 -0.73 -18.57
CA GLU A 296 -1.92 -0.16 -17.28
C GLU A 296 -1.68 1.36 -17.35
N PHE A 297 -2.75 2.15 -17.21
CA PHE A 297 -2.69 3.61 -17.32
C PHE A 297 -1.55 4.21 -16.49
N PHE A 298 -0.66 4.95 -17.14
CA PHE A 298 0.43 5.66 -16.47
C PHE A 298 -0.07 6.95 -15.84
N GLY A 299 0.32 7.18 -14.59
CA GLY A 299 0.10 8.45 -13.92
C GLY A 299 0.79 9.60 -14.66
N TYR A 300 0.16 10.77 -14.63
CA TYR A 300 0.67 11.98 -15.25
C TYR A 300 1.54 12.78 -14.26
N ALA A 301 2.60 13.44 -14.75
CA ALA A 301 3.44 14.30 -13.91
C ALA A 301 3.07 15.79 -14.06
N GLY A 302 2.51 16.40 -13.01
CA GLY A 302 2.36 17.85 -12.91
C GLY A 302 0.93 18.34 -12.65
N LEU A 303 0.76 19.67 -12.65
CA LEU A 303 -0.50 20.37 -12.34
C LEU A 303 -1.45 20.49 -13.55
N LEU A 304 -1.03 20.07 -14.75
CA LEU A 304 -1.83 20.21 -15.98
C LEU A 304 -3.17 19.46 -15.92
N THR A 305 -3.31 18.44 -15.06
CA THR A 305 -4.59 17.75 -14.80
C THR A 305 -5.60 18.55 -14.01
N LEU A 306 -5.21 19.65 -13.35
CA LEU A 306 -6.15 20.58 -12.73
C LEU A 306 -6.73 21.58 -13.73
N ALA A 307 -6.17 21.66 -14.95
CA ALA A 307 -6.51 22.63 -15.98
C ALA A 307 -7.21 22.00 -17.21
N LEU A 308 -7.34 20.67 -17.24
CA LEU A 308 -8.01 19.88 -18.28
C LEU A 308 -9.20 19.15 -17.69
#